data_AF-A0ABD2KXR4-F1
#
_entry.id   AF-A0ABD2KXR4-F1
#
_cell.length_a   1.000
_cell.length_b   1.000
_cell.length_c   1.000
_cell.angle_alpha   90.00
_cell.angle_beta   90.00
_cell.angle_gamma   90.00
#
_symmetry.space_group_name_H-M   'P 1'
#
loop_
_entity.id
_entity.type
_entity.pdbx_description
1 polymer ?
#
loop_
_entity_poly.entity_id
_entity_poly.type
_entity_poly.pdbx_seq_one_letter_code
_entity_poly.pdbx_strand_id
1 'polypeptide(L)'
;MDYPRINERELKFPIPSGIVVSGPSSSGKTQLVLRLLAHANEMFDPPPKVIVWAYGEYSSQIPELERQGVVPHAGPPSEEMLKKLPKPFLIVFDDLMGDIDAKKLADLYTKKSHHNNFSVIFLTQNLFDKAMRVPRSNAQYIFLMRAPSDMLSIRNLASQMFPREQGFLMDAYKQACADPYGYLLVTLHANTDNLLRLRTNIFPDDEEKIRVLDNYEYLKSLGRTTSHKKRRHLLSSAGCKELLTLVEICLNLLNGSFCLTRKQKQKLLPFANTIRRLARVRSEQSARKLILQQPQQEGGSLFAPLLAPILLEAARYLLGNVQ
;
A
#
# COMPACT_ATOMS: atom_id res chain seq x y z
N MET A 1 -8.88 -24.40 -11.24
CA MET A 1 -8.20 -23.87 -10.04
C MET A 1 -8.83 -22.54 -9.68
N ASP A 2 -9.40 -22.43 -8.48
CA ASP A 2 -9.96 -21.17 -7.99
C ASP A 2 -8.83 -20.23 -7.58
N TYR A 3 -8.76 -19.06 -8.21
CA TYR A 3 -7.84 -17.99 -7.81
C TYR A 3 -8.35 -17.37 -6.51
N PRO A 4 -7.49 -17.18 -5.49
CA PRO A 4 -7.92 -16.58 -4.23
C PRO A 4 -8.56 -15.21 -4.51
N ARG A 5 -9.73 -14.98 -3.95
CA ARG A 5 -10.28 -13.63 -3.85
C ARG A 5 -9.48 -12.94 -2.75
N ILE A 6 -8.79 -11.85 -3.10
CA ILE A 6 -8.22 -10.94 -2.11
C ILE A 6 -9.39 -10.52 -1.22
N ASN A 7 -9.29 -10.86 0.05
CA ASN A 7 -10.29 -10.57 1.06
C ASN A 7 -10.06 -9.12 1.52
N GLU A 8 -11.11 -8.30 1.62
CA GLU A 8 -10.98 -6.92 2.11
C GLU A 8 -10.30 -6.85 3.49
N ARG A 9 -10.43 -7.90 4.30
CA ARG A 9 -9.69 -8.03 5.57
C ARG A 9 -8.17 -8.12 5.40
N GLU A 10 -7.66 -8.63 4.27
CA GLU A 10 -6.23 -8.69 3.96
C GLU A 10 -5.65 -7.31 3.61
N LEU A 11 -6.51 -6.33 3.30
CA LEU A 11 -6.08 -4.96 3.05
C LEU A 11 -5.85 -4.17 4.34
N LYS A 12 -6.53 -4.56 5.42
CA LYS A 12 -6.45 -3.96 6.76
C LYS A 12 -5.23 -4.44 7.54
N PHE A 13 -4.90 -3.71 8.60
CA PHE A 13 -3.90 -4.07 9.59
C PHE A 13 -4.56 -4.87 10.73
N PRO A 14 -4.25 -6.17 10.88
CA PRO A 14 -4.76 -6.95 11.99
C PRO A 14 -4.24 -6.38 13.32
N ILE A 15 -5.07 -6.35 14.36
CA ILE A 15 -4.60 -6.22 15.73
C ILE A 15 -4.57 -7.62 16.35
N PRO A 16 -3.43 -8.09 16.89
CA PRO A 16 -2.15 -7.40 17.11
C PRO A 16 -1.20 -7.40 15.89
N SER A 17 -0.48 -6.29 15.67
CA SER A 17 0.58 -6.14 14.67
C SER A 17 1.63 -5.10 15.06
N GLY A 18 2.87 -5.33 14.63
CA GLY A 18 3.96 -4.37 14.65
C GLY A 18 4.11 -3.68 13.30
N ILE A 19 4.11 -2.36 13.33
CA ILE A 19 4.25 -1.47 12.17
C ILE A 19 5.46 -0.58 12.43
N VAL A 20 6.37 -0.49 11.46
CA VAL A 20 7.51 0.45 11.51
C VAL A 20 7.32 1.50 10.43
N VAL A 21 7.55 2.77 10.75
CA VAL A 21 7.54 3.87 9.77
C VAL A 21 8.94 4.46 9.72
N SER A 22 9.62 4.27 8.59
CA SER A 22 11.03 4.66 8.42
C SER A 22 11.20 5.75 7.39
N GLY A 23 12.01 6.75 7.72
CA GLY A 23 12.48 7.77 6.78
C GLY A 23 13.14 8.95 7.49
N PRO A 24 13.91 9.78 6.76
CA PRO A 24 14.70 10.86 7.34
C PRO A 24 13.81 11.92 8.02
N SER A 25 14.43 12.86 8.74
CA SER A 25 13.70 14.03 9.23
C SER A 25 12.96 14.74 8.08
N SER A 26 11.77 15.27 8.38
CA SER A 26 10.89 15.95 7.42
C SER A 26 10.38 15.09 6.23
N SER A 27 10.51 13.76 6.27
CA SER A 27 9.99 12.89 5.20
C SER A 27 8.47 12.68 5.21
N GLY A 28 7.76 13.21 6.21
CA GLY A 28 6.30 13.09 6.36
C GLY A 28 5.82 11.92 7.23
N LYS A 29 6.71 11.23 7.97
CA LYS A 29 6.35 10.08 8.83
C LYS A 29 5.15 10.36 9.74
N THR A 30 5.22 11.46 10.49
CA THR A 30 4.16 11.84 11.43
C THR A 30 2.84 12.07 10.69
N GLN A 31 2.87 12.81 9.57
CA GLN A 31 1.68 13.08 8.76
C GLN A 31 1.05 11.80 8.20
N LEU A 32 1.88 10.85 7.73
CA LEU A 32 1.40 9.53 7.30
C LEU A 32 0.66 8.80 8.43
N VAL A 33 1.21 8.82 9.65
CA VAL A 33 0.57 8.15 10.79
C VAL A 33 -0.68 8.88 11.24
N LEU A 34 -0.69 10.21 11.28
CA LEU A 34 -1.90 10.99 11.55
C LEU A 34 -3.03 10.63 10.58
N ARG A 35 -2.72 10.51 9.28
CA ARG A 35 -3.67 10.06 8.25
C ARG A 35 -4.15 8.63 8.50
N LEU A 36 -3.26 7.73 8.90
CA LEU A 36 -3.63 6.37 9.30
C LEU A 36 -4.56 6.35 10.52
N LEU A 37 -4.34 7.21 11.51
CA LEU A 37 -5.19 7.31 12.70
C LEU A 37 -6.57 7.88 12.37
N ALA A 38 -6.64 8.87 11.47
CA ALA A 38 -7.91 9.41 10.99
C ALA A 38 -8.81 8.34 10.36
N HIS A 39 -8.21 7.33 9.72
CA HIS A 39 -8.91 6.19 9.13
C HIS A 39 -8.80 4.90 9.97
N ALA A 40 -8.49 4.98 11.27
CA ALA A 40 -8.19 3.78 12.07
C ALA A 40 -9.34 2.75 12.09
N ASN A 41 -10.60 3.20 12.07
CA ASN A 41 -11.77 2.32 12.03
C ASN A 41 -11.90 1.52 10.73
N GLU A 42 -11.40 2.04 9.63
CA GLU A 42 -11.43 1.39 8.32
C GLU A 42 -10.16 0.57 8.07
N MET A 43 -9.02 1.07 8.57
CA MET A 43 -7.69 0.53 8.29
C MET A 43 -7.25 -0.59 9.23
N PHE A 44 -7.82 -0.73 10.43
CA PHE A 44 -7.49 -1.81 11.37
C PHE A 44 -8.63 -2.82 11.52
N ASP A 45 -8.27 -4.07 11.80
CA ASP A 45 -9.23 -5.16 12.08
C ASP A 45 -8.79 -6.01 13.29
N PRO A 46 -9.53 -6.00 14.42
CA PRO A 46 -10.58 -5.02 14.75
C PRO A 46 -10.02 -3.59 14.90
N PRO A 47 -10.88 -2.55 14.82
CA PRO A 47 -10.49 -1.18 15.16
C PRO A 47 -9.97 -1.06 16.61
N PRO A 48 -8.94 -0.23 16.87
CA PRO A 48 -8.47 0.03 18.23
C PRO A 48 -9.51 0.80 19.03
N LYS A 49 -9.75 0.39 20.28
CA LYS A 49 -10.63 1.12 21.22
C LYS A 49 -9.96 2.33 21.83
N VAL A 50 -8.63 2.28 21.97
CA VAL A 50 -7.82 3.35 22.51
C VAL A 50 -6.58 3.50 21.62
N ILE A 51 -6.19 4.73 21.38
CA ILE A 51 -4.96 5.08 20.67
C ILE A 51 -4.12 5.92 21.64
N VAL A 52 -2.88 5.49 21.87
CA VAL A 52 -1.91 6.22 22.70
C VAL A 52 -0.84 6.80 21.78
N TRP A 53 -0.58 8.10 21.89
CA TRP A 53 0.51 8.78 21.20
C TRP A 53 1.63 9.10 22.18
N ALA A 54 2.64 8.24 22.21
CA ALA A 54 3.85 8.44 23.01
C ALA A 54 4.85 9.30 22.22
N TYR A 55 5.26 10.44 22.79
CA TYR A 55 6.14 11.41 22.12
C TYR A 55 7.40 11.73 22.93
N GLY A 56 8.53 11.93 22.26
CA GLY A 56 9.76 12.48 22.86
C GLY A 56 9.68 13.99 23.00
N GLU A 57 9.23 14.67 21.95
CA GLU A 57 9.06 16.13 21.92
C GLU A 57 7.59 16.52 21.74
N TYR A 58 7.14 17.53 22.49
CA TYR A 58 5.77 18.03 22.38
C TYR A 58 5.59 18.82 21.08
N SER A 59 4.80 18.28 20.16
CA SER A 59 4.58 18.85 18.83
C SER A 59 3.19 19.48 18.69
N SER A 60 3.03 20.36 17.71
CA SER A 60 1.80 21.14 17.50
C SER A 60 0.57 20.30 17.13
N GLN A 61 0.74 19.05 16.67
CA GLN A 61 -0.37 18.11 16.41
C GLN A 61 -0.99 17.50 17.68
N ILE A 62 -0.29 17.51 18.82
CA ILE A 62 -0.74 16.82 20.04
C ILE A 62 -2.09 17.34 20.56
N PRO A 63 -2.34 18.66 20.65
CA PRO A 63 -3.65 19.17 21.08
C PRO A 63 -4.82 18.72 20.19
N GLU A 64 -4.58 18.57 18.88
CA GLU A 64 -5.61 18.10 17.95
C GLU A 64 -5.87 16.60 18.11
N LEU A 65 -4.82 15.81 18.28
CA LEU A 65 -4.92 14.39 18.60
C LEU A 65 -5.74 14.15 19.88
N GLU A 66 -5.50 14.94 20.91
CA GLU A 66 -6.23 14.86 22.18
C GLU A 66 -7.72 15.17 21.99
N ARG A 67 -8.06 16.18 21.20
CA ARG A 67 -9.46 16.48 20.83
C ARG A 67 -10.14 15.34 20.06
N GLN A 68 -9.38 14.55 19.31
CA GLN A 68 -9.87 13.37 18.58
C GLN A 68 -9.93 12.10 19.45
N GLY A 69 -9.65 12.20 20.76
CA GLY A 69 -9.70 11.09 21.70
C GLY A 69 -8.44 10.22 21.72
N VAL A 70 -7.34 10.67 21.10
CA VAL A 70 -6.03 10.03 21.23
C VAL A 70 -5.41 10.46 22.55
N VAL A 71 -4.83 9.51 23.29
CA VAL A 71 -4.23 9.78 24.60
C VAL A 71 -2.76 10.19 24.42
N PRO A 72 -2.39 11.46 24.63
CA PRO A 72 -1.00 11.86 24.58
C PRO A 72 -0.23 11.36 25.80
N HIS A 73 1.01 10.92 25.60
CA HIS A 73 1.88 10.46 26.66
C HIS A 73 3.34 10.90 26.44
N ALA A 74 3.91 11.66 27.37
CA ALA A 74 5.31 12.06 27.30
C ALA A 74 6.23 10.85 27.59
N GLY A 75 7.13 10.54 26.67
CA GLY A 75 8.04 9.41 26.81
C GLY A 75 7.39 8.04 26.63
N PRO A 76 8.17 6.94 26.76
CA PRO A 76 7.66 5.57 26.64
C PRO A 76 6.72 5.23 27.81
N PRO A 77 5.48 4.76 27.57
CA PRO A 77 4.55 4.40 28.63
C PRO A 77 5.00 3.16 29.41
N SER A 78 4.64 3.12 30.69
CA SER A 78 4.97 2.00 31.58
C SER A 78 4.14 0.76 31.25
N GLU A 79 4.67 -0.43 31.55
CA GLU A 79 3.93 -1.68 31.34
C GLU A 79 2.62 -1.73 32.14
N GLU A 80 2.60 -1.11 33.32
CA GLU A 80 1.41 -1.04 34.17
C GLU A 80 0.29 -0.20 33.53
N MET A 81 0.67 0.91 32.89
CA MET A 81 -0.28 1.72 32.11
C MET A 81 -0.86 0.89 30.97
N LEU A 82 0.00 0.25 30.18
CA LEU A 82 -0.43 -0.55 29.02
C LEU A 82 -1.37 -1.70 29.41
N LYS A 83 -1.18 -2.32 30.57
CA LYS A 83 -2.06 -3.39 31.09
C LYS A 83 -3.47 -2.90 31.45
N LYS A 84 -3.62 -1.62 31.83
CA LYS A 84 -4.90 -1.02 32.24
C LYS A 84 -5.72 -0.50 31.05
N LEU A 85 -5.13 -0.41 29.86
CA LEU A 85 -5.82 0.11 28.67
C LEU A 85 -6.92 -0.86 28.19
N PRO A 86 -8.08 -0.34 27.74
CA PRO A 86 -9.09 -1.11 27.03
C PRO A 86 -8.51 -1.77 25.77
N LYS A 87 -8.74 -3.08 25.63
CA LYS A 87 -8.26 -3.88 24.48
C LYS A 87 -9.34 -4.04 23.40
N PRO A 88 -9.00 -4.09 22.11
CA PRO A 88 -7.67 -3.85 21.53
C PRO A 88 -7.27 -2.37 21.60
N PHE A 89 -5.97 -2.07 21.64
CA PHE A 89 -5.47 -0.69 21.56
C PHE A 89 -4.32 -0.58 20.56
N LEU A 90 -4.02 0.66 20.17
CA LEU A 90 -2.90 1.03 19.31
C LEU A 90 -1.99 1.97 20.07
N ILE A 91 -0.68 1.76 19.97
CA ILE A 91 0.31 2.68 20.52
C ILE A 91 1.24 3.17 19.41
N VAL A 92 1.41 4.49 19.34
CA VAL A 92 2.36 5.17 18.46
C VAL A 92 3.53 5.68 19.29
N PHE A 93 4.75 5.40 18.84
CA PHE A 93 5.98 5.98 19.39
C PHE A 93 6.56 6.93 18.35
N ASP A 94 6.42 8.23 18.58
CA ASP A 94 6.99 9.29 17.74
C ASP A 94 8.20 9.93 18.41
N ASP A 95 9.30 9.99 17.67
CA ASP A 95 10.58 10.56 18.11
C ASP A 95 11.14 10.04 19.45
N LEU A 96 10.91 8.76 19.74
CA LEU A 96 11.35 8.13 21.00
C LEU A 96 12.57 7.20 20.85
N MET A 97 13.26 7.27 19.71
CA MET A 97 14.36 6.33 19.40
C MET A 97 15.57 6.47 20.34
N GLY A 98 15.84 7.68 20.86
CA GLY A 98 16.88 7.90 21.86
C GLY A 98 16.44 7.57 23.29
N ASP A 99 15.14 7.60 23.57
CA ASP A 99 14.59 7.51 24.93
C ASP A 99 14.12 6.10 25.30
N ILE A 100 13.76 5.29 24.30
CA ILE A 100 13.35 3.91 24.53
C ILE A 100 14.55 2.97 24.56
N ASP A 101 14.67 2.19 25.63
CA ASP A 101 15.65 1.12 25.71
C ASP A 101 15.40 0.06 24.61
N ALA A 102 16.47 -0.38 23.96
CA ALA A 102 16.40 -1.31 22.83
C ALA A 102 15.75 -2.66 23.20
N LYS A 103 15.93 -3.13 24.45
CA LYS A 103 15.29 -4.36 24.93
C LYS A 103 13.80 -4.14 25.14
N LYS A 104 13.39 -3.00 25.71
CA LYS A 104 11.96 -2.64 25.81
C LYS A 104 11.30 -2.54 24.44
N LEU A 105 11.96 -1.91 23.47
CA LEU A 105 11.46 -1.82 22.11
C LEU A 105 11.35 -3.21 21.44
N ALA A 106 12.36 -4.07 21.62
CA ALA A 106 12.31 -5.45 21.14
C ALA A 106 11.14 -6.24 21.75
N ASP A 107 10.86 -6.05 23.04
CA ASP A 107 9.75 -6.72 23.72
C ASP A 107 8.38 -6.34 23.12
N LEU A 108 8.19 -5.07 22.70
CA LEU A 108 6.96 -4.60 22.07
C LEU A 108 6.65 -5.29 20.74
N TYR A 109 7.69 -5.60 19.95
CA TYR A 109 7.57 -6.26 18.66
C TYR A 109 7.61 -7.79 18.72
N THR A 110 7.71 -8.37 19.91
CA THR A 110 7.73 -9.83 20.10
C THR A 110 6.45 -10.30 20.81
N LYS A 111 6.54 -11.14 21.85
CA LYS A 111 5.37 -11.79 22.45
C LYS A 111 4.42 -10.82 23.16
N LYS A 112 4.89 -9.64 23.60
CA LYS A 112 4.08 -8.75 24.43
C LYS A 112 2.88 -8.14 23.70
N SER A 113 3.02 -7.79 22.41
CA SER A 113 1.90 -7.26 21.61
C SER A 113 0.82 -8.32 21.38
N HIS A 114 1.24 -9.54 21.03
CA HIS A 114 0.32 -10.65 20.79
C HIS A 114 -0.47 -11.05 22.04
N HIS A 115 0.18 -11.12 23.20
CA HIS A 115 -0.49 -11.52 24.45
C HIS A 115 -1.37 -10.40 25.04
N ASN A 116 -1.08 -9.14 24.73
CA ASN A 116 -1.83 -8.01 25.26
C ASN A 116 -2.84 -7.41 24.25
N ASN A 117 -3.00 -8.01 23.08
CA ASN A 117 -3.95 -7.61 22.03
C ASN A 117 -3.81 -6.12 21.65
N PHE A 118 -2.58 -5.70 21.34
CA PHE A 118 -2.32 -4.35 20.86
C PHE A 118 -1.43 -4.34 19.63
N SER A 119 -1.54 -3.26 18.87
CA SER A 119 -0.61 -2.95 17.78
C SER A 119 0.33 -1.83 18.17
N VAL A 120 1.54 -1.87 17.63
CA VAL A 120 2.58 -0.86 17.86
C VAL A 120 2.99 -0.23 16.53
N ILE A 121 3.04 1.10 16.48
CA ILE A 121 3.62 1.89 15.40
C ILE A 121 4.86 2.59 15.96
N PHE A 122 6.02 2.34 15.37
CA PHE A 122 7.27 3.00 15.76
C PHE A 122 7.83 3.82 14.61
N LEU A 123 8.02 5.12 14.82
CA LEU A 123 8.62 6.03 13.86
C LEU A 123 10.13 6.06 14.07
N THR A 124 10.89 5.83 13.02
CA THR A 124 12.35 5.84 13.07
C THR A 124 12.96 6.61 11.90
N GLN A 125 14.11 7.21 12.13
CA GLN A 125 14.90 7.82 11.06
C GLN A 125 15.78 6.80 10.32
N ASN A 126 16.18 5.71 11.01
CA ASN A 126 17.09 4.71 10.47
C ASN A 126 16.60 3.30 10.78
N LEU A 127 16.09 2.63 9.75
CA LEU A 127 15.62 1.24 9.82
C LEU A 127 16.71 0.23 10.20
N PHE A 128 17.99 0.56 9.96
CA PHE A 128 19.14 -0.31 10.20
C PHE A 128 19.92 0.01 11.47
N ASP A 129 19.39 0.89 12.32
CA ASP A 129 19.92 1.09 13.66
C ASP A 129 19.94 -0.21 14.49
N LYS A 130 20.87 -0.28 15.44
CA LYS A 130 21.04 -1.44 16.32
C LYS A 130 19.77 -1.77 17.10
N ALA A 131 19.07 -0.76 17.63
CA ALA A 131 17.83 -0.93 18.38
C ALA A 131 16.68 -1.45 17.48
N MET A 132 16.75 -1.15 16.17
CA MET A 132 15.73 -1.53 15.19
C MET A 132 15.87 -2.96 14.66
N ARG A 133 16.93 -3.70 15.00
CA ARG A 133 17.13 -5.07 14.48
C ARG A 133 15.96 -6.01 14.80
N VAL A 134 15.50 -6.04 16.05
CA VAL A 134 14.39 -6.90 16.48
C VAL A 134 13.05 -6.39 15.95
N PRO A 135 12.70 -5.09 16.08
CA PRO A 135 11.50 -4.53 15.46
C PRO A 135 11.41 -4.79 13.97
N ARG A 136 12.48 -4.51 13.20
CA ARG A 136 12.52 -4.73 11.75
C ARG A 136 12.26 -6.19 11.37
N SER A 137 12.78 -7.15 12.14
CA SER A 137 12.64 -8.58 11.83
C SER A 137 11.28 -9.15 12.24
N ASN A 138 10.57 -8.54 13.20
CA ASN A 138 9.31 -9.05 13.73
C ASN A 138 8.09 -8.21 13.34
N ALA A 139 8.30 -7.01 12.81
CA ALA A 139 7.24 -6.18 12.28
C ALA A 139 6.52 -6.91 11.13
N GLN A 140 5.20 -6.82 11.13
CA GLN A 140 4.35 -7.32 10.06
C GLN A 140 4.25 -6.32 8.92
N TYR A 141 4.53 -5.03 9.19
CA TYR A 141 4.43 -3.96 8.20
C TYR A 141 5.58 -2.95 8.38
N ILE A 142 6.12 -2.49 7.26
CA ILE A 142 7.11 -1.41 7.23
C ILE A 142 6.67 -0.38 6.19
N PHE A 143 6.44 0.86 6.60
CA PHE A 143 6.32 2.00 5.71
C PHE A 143 7.71 2.59 5.45
N LEU A 144 8.11 2.63 4.18
CA LEU A 144 9.33 3.26 3.71
C LEU A 144 8.99 4.61 3.10
N MET A 145 9.23 5.70 3.83
CA MET A 145 9.06 7.06 3.30
C MET A 145 10.17 7.39 2.32
N ARG A 146 9.92 8.39 1.45
CA ARG A 146 10.96 8.96 0.59
C ARG A 146 12.21 9.38 1.37
N ALA A 147 13.32 8.73 1.04
CA ALA A 147 14.65 8.91 1.64
C ALA A 147 15.73 8.96 0.55
N PRO A 148 15.93 10.11 -0.14
CA PRO A 148 16.89 10.21 -1.23
C PRO A 148 18.34 9.94 -0.80
N SER A 149 18.66 10.25 0.46
CA SER A 149 19.99 10.09 1.06
C SER A 149 20.30 8.66 1.53
N ASP A 150 19.30 7.77 1.63
CA ASP A 150 19.48 6.44 2.23
C ASP A 150 18.93 5.30 1.36
N MET A 151 19.31 5.32 0.09
CA MET A 151 18.98 4.24 -0.85
C MET A 151 19.64 2.90 -0.50
N LEU A 152 20.71 2.92 0.31
CA LEU A 152 21.40 1.71 0.75
C LEU A 152 20.55 0.92 1.75
N SER A 153 19.89 1.57 2.70
CA SER A 153 18.93 0.91 3.60
C SER A 153 17.82 0.22 2.81
N ILE A 154 17.24 0.89 1.81
CA ILE A 154 16.20 0.30 0.95
C ILE A 154 16.75 -0.92 0.19
N ARG A 155 17.96 -0.83 -0.36
CA ARG A 155 18.62 -1.95 -1.04
C ARG A 155 18.89 -3.12 -0.10
N ASN A 156 19.34 -2.85 1.12
CA ASN A 156 19.60 -3.89 2.11
C ASN A 156 18.33 -4.65 2.48
N LEU A 157 17.20 -3.94 2.64
CA LEU A 157 15.90 -4.57 2.86
C LEU A 157 15.46 -5.38 1.63
N ALA A 158 15.64 -4.84 0.42
CA ALA A 158 15.36 -5.55 -0.83
C ALA A 158 16.17 -6.86 -0.95
N SER A 159 17.44 -6.84 -0.58
CA SER A 159 18.31 -8.03 -0.56
C SER A 159 17.84 -9.09 0.43
N GLN A 160 17.32 -8.68 1.59
CA GLN A 160 16.79 -9.62 2.59
C GLN A 160 15.47 -10.24 2.15
N MET A 161 14.59 -9.45 1.54
CA MET A 161 13.24 -9.89 1.14
C MET A 161 13.19 -10.59 -0.21
N PHE A 162 14.00 -10.12 -1.17
CA PHE A 162 14.00 -10.58 -2.55
C PHE A 162 15.45 -10.86 -3.01
N PRO A 163 16.15 -11.88 -2.45
CA PRO A 163 17.58 -12.10 -2.70
C PRO A 163 17.96 -12.19 -4.18
N ARG A 164 17.06 -12.69 -5.03
CA ARG A 164 17.24 -12.85 -6.48
C ARG A 164 16.50 -11.79 -7.33
N GLU A 165 15.68 -10.95 -6.70
CA GLU A 165 14.78 -10.00 -7.37
C GLU A 165 14.78 -8.62 -6.70
N GLN A 166 15.93 -8.17 -6.19
CA GLN A 166 16.07 -6.92 -5.44
C GLN A 166 15.53 -5.70 -6.21
N GLY A 167 15.69 -5.70 -7.53
CA GLY A 167 15.16 -4.67 -8.43
C GLY A 167 13.65 -4.46 -8.28
N PHE A 168 12.88 -5.51 -7.93
CA PHE A 168 11.44 -5.42 -7.75
C PHE A 168 11.03 -4.43 -6.65
N LEU A 169 11.61 -4.54 -5.46
CA LEU A 169 11.35 -3.60 -4.36
C LEU A 169 11.92 -2.22 -4.69
N MET A 170 13.15 -2.18 -5.20
CA MET A 170 13.81 -0.90 -5.52
C MET A 170 13.03 -0.07 -6.52
N ASP A 171 12.49 -0.70 -7.56
CA ASP A 171 11.67 -0.02 -8.56
C ASP A 171 10.34 0.42 -7.97
N ALA A 172 9.66 -0.44 -7.21
CA ALA A 172 8.40 -0.11 -6.53
C ALA A 172 8.56 1.11 -5.60
N TYR A 173 9.64 1.12 -4.80
CA TYR A 173 9.96 2.24 -3.92
C TYR A 173 10.20 3.54 -4.70
N LYS A 174 10.97 3.50 -5.79
CA LYS A 174 11.22 4.70 -6.62
C LYS A 174 9.94 5.31 -7.18
N GLN A 175 8.95 4.48 -7.54
CA GLN A 175 7.66 4.97 -8.03
C GLN A 175 6.80 5.53 -6.91
N ALA A 176 6.65 4.77 -5.83
CA ALA A 176 5.81 5.14 -4.71
C ALA A 176 6.32 6.42 -4.03
N CYS A 177 7.63 6.66 -4.10
CA CYS A 177 8.29 7.85 -3.58
C CYS A 177 8.66 8.87 -4.67
N ALA A 178 8.07 8.81 -5.88
CA ALA A 178 8.36 9.75 -6.96
C ALA A 178 7.87 11.17 -6.63
N ASP A 179 6.73 11.27 -5.98
CA ASP A 179 6.16 12.52 -5.48
C ASP A 179 6.65 12.83 -4.05
N PRO A 180 6.61 14.11 -3.61
CA PRO A 180 6.87 14.49 -2.23
C PRO A 180 5.99 13.70 -1.26
N TYR A 181 6.55 13.32 -0.10
CA TYR A 181 5.87 12.54 0.95
C TYR A 181 5.35 11.15 0.54
N GLY A 182 5.70 10.69 -0.66
CA GLY A 182 5.40 9.33 -1.10
C GLY A 182 6.02 8.25 -0.20
N TYR A 183 5.35 7.10 -0.12
CA TYR A 183 5.74 5.99 0.74
C TYR A 183 5.48 4.65 0.06
N LEU A 184 6.28 3.64 0.40
CA LEU A 184 6.02 2.23 0.07
C LEU A 184 5.69 1.46 1.35
N LEU A 185 4.49 0.90 1.43
CA LEU A 185 4.12 -0.11 2.41
C LEU A 185 4.68 -1.47 2.00
N VAL A 186 5.47 -2.06 2.88
CA VAL A 186 6.01 -3.41 2.78
C VAL A 186 5.30 -4.31 3.78
N THR A 187 4.62 -5.34 3.30
CA THR A 187 3.97 -6.35 4.14
C THR A 187 4.91 -7.54 4.35
N LEU A 188 5.12 -7.93 5.60
CA LEU A 188 6.01 -9.02 6.02
C LEU A 188 5.27 -10.22 6.63
N HIS A 189 3.97 -10.07 6.91
CA HIS A 189 3.16 -11.13 7.51
C HIS A 189 3.14 -12.41 6.63
N ALA A 190 3.44 -13.56 7.24
CA ALA A 190 3.71 -14.82 6.54
C ALA A 190 2.54 -15.34 5.67
N ASN A 191 1.31 -15.07 6.10
CA ASN A 191 0.10 -15.53 5.40
C ASN A 191 -0.41 -14.52 4.36
N THR A 192 0.35 -13.46 4.08
CA THR A 192 -0.05 -12.44 3.09
C THR A 192 0.28 -12.92 1.69
N ASP A 193 -0.67 -12.79 0.76
CA ASP A 193 -0.41 -13.04 -0.66
C ASP A 193 0.77 -12.19 -1.16
N ASN A 194 1.65 -12.78 -1.97
CA ASN A 194 2.80 -12.11 -2.54
C ASN A 194 2.42 -10.87 -3.37
N LEU A 195 1.19 -10.81 -3.90
CA LEU A 195 0.66 -9.64 -4.60
C LEU A 195 0.46 -8.42 -3.68
N LEU A 196 0.22 -8.63 -2.38
CA LEU A 196 -0.01 -7.57 -1.39
C LEU A 196 1.27 -7.19 -0.61
N ARG A 197 2.42 -7.74 -1.03
CA ARG A 197 3.71 -7.57 -0.35
C ARG A 197 4.23 -6.13 -0.42
N LEU A 198 3.95 -5.42 -1.50
CA LEU A 198 4.38 -4.04 -1.73
C LEU A 198 3.17 -3.22 -2.19
N ARG A 199 2.82 -2.18 -1.43
CA ARG A 199 1.65 -1.32 -1.68
C ARG A 199 2.00 0.16 -1.47
N THR A 200 1.24 1.05 -2.09
CA THR A 200 1.22 2.49 -1.80
C THR A 200 -0.23 2.97 -1.96
N ASN A 201 -0.52 4.23 -1.69
CA ASN A 201 -1.86 4.81 -1.81
C ASN A 201 -2.96 3.96 -1.15
N ILE A 202 -2.73 3.55 0.09
CA ILE A 202 -3.58 2.58 0.79
C ILE A 202 -4.78 3.24 1.48
N PHE A 203 -4.84 4.57 1.54
CA PHE A 203 -5.83 5.28 2.34
C PHE A 203 -7.12 5.51 1.54
N PRO A 204 -8.29 5.55 2.20
CA PRO A 204 -9.58 5.72 1.52
C PRO A 204 -9.70 7.02 0.69
N ASP A 205 -8.96 8.05 1.09
CA ASP A 205 -8.88 9.40 0.53
C ASP A 205 -7.76 9.56 -0.51
N ASP A 206 -6.95 8.52 -0.79
CA ASP A 206 -5.98 8.59 -1.89
C ASP A 206 -6.70 8.79 -3.25
N GLU A 207 -6.17 9.70 -4.06
CA GLU A 207 -6.71 10.14 -5.37
C GLU A 207 -6.76 9.04 -6.45
N GLU A 208 -6.53 7.76 -6.12
CA GLU A 208 -6.64 6.62 -7.06
C GLU A 208 -8.01 6.54 -7.75
N LYS A 209 -9.01 7.27 -7.24
CA LYS A 209 -10.33 7.45 -7.85
C LYS A 209 -10.33 8.43 -9.04
N ILE A 210 -9.42 9.40 -9.12
CA ILE A 210 -9.50 10.55 -10.05
C ILE A 210 -9.00 10.21 -11.47
N ARG A 211 -7.88 9.49 -11.63
CA ARG A 211 -7.30 9.23 -12.97
C ARG A 211 -8.12 8.29 -13.85
N VAL A 212 -8.77 7.29 -13.24
CA VAL A 212 -9.68 6.38 -13.95
C VAL A 212 -10.97 7.09 -14.37
N LEU A 213 -11.46 8.00 -13.53
CA LEU A 213 -12.62 8.85 -13.82
C LEU A 213 -12.35 9.85 -14.94
N ASP A 214 -11.21 10.54 -14.91
CA ASP A 214 -10.84 11.56 -15.90
C ASP A 214 -10.68 11.00 -17.31
N ASN A 215 -10.35 9.71 -17.45
CA ASN A 215 -10.14 9.03 -18.73
C ASN A 215 -11.33 8.11 -19.10
N TYR A 216 -12.48 8.28 -18.46
CA TYR A 216 -13.65 7.40 -18.65
C TYR A 216 -14.13 7.31 -20.11
N GLU A 217 -14.23 8.44 -20.84
CA GLU A 217 -14.70 8.43 -22.23
C GLU A 217 -13.72 7.73 -23.19
N TYR A 218 -12.41 7.84 -22.93
CA TYR A 218 -11.39 7.07 -23.64
C TYR A 218 -11.57 5.57 -23.37
N LEU A 219 -11.69 5.18 -22.10
CA LEU A 219 -11.85 3.78 -21.73
C LEU A 219 -13.16 3.19 -22.29
N LYS A 220 -14.27 3.94 -22.23
CA LYS A 220 -15.58 3.57 -22.79
C LYS A 220 -15.51 3.38 -24.30
N SER A 221 -14.82 4.27 -25.01
CA SER A 221 -14.58 4.16 -26.46
C SER A 221 -13.76 2.93 -26.80
N LEU A 222 -12.74 2.63 -25.99
CA LEU A 222 -11.88 1.47 -26.16
C LEU A 222 -12.61 0.15 -25.87
N GLY A 223 -13.45 0.10 -24.83
CA GLY A 223 -14.20 -1.09 -24.42
C GLY A 223 -15.42 -1.42 -25.28
N ARG A 224 -16.10 -0.42 -25.87
CA ARG A 224 -17.25 -0.62 -26.77
C ARG A 224 -16.84 -0.97 -28.20
N THR A 225 -15.60 -0.70 -28.58
CA THR A 225 -15.13 -0.94 -29.93
C THR A 225 -14.98 -2.44 -30.18
N THR A 226 -15.73 -2.98 -31.16
CA THR A 226 -15.59 -4.36 -31.64
C THR A 226 -14.51 -4.49 -32.72
N SER A 227 -14.26 -3.42 -33.49
CA SER A 227 -13.27 -3.37 -34.58
C SER A 227 -11.82 -3.39 -34.08
N HIS A 228 -11.05 -4.40 -34.54
CA HIS A 228 -9.62 -4.50 -34.25
C HIS A 228 -8.80 -3.31 -34.78
N LYS A 229 -9.12 -2.80 -35.96
CA LYS A 229 -8.42 -1.67 -36.58
C LYS A 229 -8.62 -0.38 -35.77
N LYS A 230 -9.87 -0.11 -35.38
CA LYS A 230 -10.21 1.07 -34.56
C LYS A 230 -9.59 0.98 -33.16
N ARG A 231 -9.58 -0.21 -32.56
CA ARG A 231 -8.95 -0.44 -31.25
C ARG A 231 -7.44 -0.22 -31.28
N ARG A 232 -6.75 -0.73 -32.30
CA ARG A 232 -5.31 -0.52 -32.48
C ARG A 232 -4.99 0.96 -32.68
N HIS A 233 -5.83 1.68 -33.42
CA HIS A 233 -5.69 3.12 -33.60
C HIS A 233 -5.80 3.86 -32.27
N LEU A 234 -6.86 3.63 -31.48
CA LEU A 234 -7.05 4.23 -30.15
C LEU A 234 -5.85 4.00 -29.21
N LEU A 235 -5.34 2.76 -29.16
CA LEU A 235 -4.16 2.45 -28.34
C LEU A 235 -2.88 3.11 -28.88
N SER A 236 -2.75 3.25 -30.20
CA SER A 236 -1.58 3.86 -30.82
C SER A 236 -1.57 5.39 -30.72
N SER A 237 -2.75 6.01 -30.67
CA SER A 237 -2.93 7.45 -30.52
C SER A 237 -3.07 7.89 -29.06
N ALA A 238 -3.14 6.96 -28.12
CA ALA A 238 -3.37 7.26 -26.71
C ALA A 238 -2.29 8.18 -26.15
N GLY A 239 -2.65 9.22 -25.40
CA GLY A 239 -1.72 10.12 -24.72
C GLY A 239 -1.09 9.49 -23.47
N CYS A 240 -0.13 10.20 -22.86
CA CYS A 240 0.56 9.72 -21.66
C CYS A 240 -0.41 9.39 -20.51
N LYS A 241 -1.40 10.26 -20.26
CA LYS A 241 -2.42 10.05 -19.20
C LYS A 241 -3.24 8.78 -19.43
N GLU A 242 -3.73 8.58 -20.65
CA GLU A 242 -4.53 7.40 -21.04
C GLU A 242 -3.74 6.09 -20.94
N LEU A 243 -2.45 6.12 -21.30
CA LEU A 243 -1.55 4.97 -21.14
C LEU A 243 -1.28 4.65 -19.66
N LEU A 244 -1.09 5.69 -18.83
CA LEU A 244 -0.93 5.52 -17.39
C LEU A 244 -2.20 4.96 -16.74
N THR A 245 -3.39 5.38 -17.15
CA THR A 245 -4.67 4.80 -16.69
C THR A 245 -4.74 3.29 -16.99
N LEU A 246 -4.25 2.84 -18.13
CA LEU A 246 -4.23 1.41 -18.46
C LEU A 246 -3.23 0.62 -17.59
N VAL A 247 -2.07 1.21 -17.28
CA VAL A 247 -1.08 0.63 -16.36
C VAL A 247 -1.65 0.57 -14.93
N GLU A 248 -2.32 1.62 -14.50
CA GLU A 248 -2.98 1.75 -13.20
C GLU A 248 -4.12 0.74 -13.03
N ILE A 249 -4.97 0.55 -14.04
CA ILE A 249 -5.97 -0.52 -14.05
C ILE A 249 -5.28 -1.88 -13.88
N CYS A 250 -4.17 -2.13 -14.57
CA CYS A 250 -3.44 -3.39 -14.42
C CYS A 250 -2.85 -3.56 -13.01
N LEU A 251 -2.39 -2.48 -12.37
CA LEU A 251 -1.93 -2.49 -10.97
C LEU A 251 -3.07 -2.81 -10.02
N ASN A 252 -4.22 -2.13 -10.15
CA ASN A 252 -5.40 -2.32 -9.31
C ASN A 252 -6.01 -3.72 -9.46
N LEU A 253 -5.93 -4.31 -10.65
CA LEU A 253 -6.28 -5.71 -10.87
C LEU A 253 -5.39 -6.68 -10.07
N LEU A 254 -4.09 -6.39 -9.98
CA LEU A 254 -3.14 -7.23 -9.24
C LEU A 254 -3.26 -7.02 -7.72
N ASN A 255 -3.53 -5.78 -7.31
CA ASN A 255 -3.70 -5.40 -5.91
C ASN A 255 -5.06 -5.81 -5.33
N GLY A 256 -5.99 -6.26 -6.17
CA GLY A 256 -7.33 -6.67 -5.74
C GLY A 256 -8.27 -5.51 -5.44
N SER A 257 -7.90 -4.28 -5.79
CA SER A 257 -8.70 -3.07 -5.58
C SER A 257 -10.01 -3.09 -6.38
N PHE A 258 -10.18 -4.02 -7.33
CA PHE A 258 -11.43 -4.26 -8.05
C PHE A 258 -12.08 -5.59 -7.65
N CYS A 259 -13.35 -5.54 -7.20
CA CYS A 259 -14.16 -6.72 -6.91
C CYS A 259 -14.62 -7.41 -8.21
N LEU A 260 -13.81 -8.34 -8.73
CA LEU A 260 -14.16 -9.11 -9.92
C LEU A 260 -14.91 -10.41 -9.61
N THR A 261 -15.97 -10.68 -10.37
CA THR A 261 -16.71 -11.96 -10.36
C THR A 261 -15.84 -13.13 -10.87
N ARG A 262 -16.20 -14.36 -10.49
CA ARG A 262 -15.49 -15.60 -10.88
C ARG A 262 -15.36 -15.76 -12.40
N LYS A 263 -16.41 -15.40 -13.15
CA LYS A 263 -16.42 -15.42 -14.63
C LYS A 263 -15.44 -14.41 -15.23
N GLN A 264 -15.33 -13.22 -14.63
CA GLN A 264 -14.40 -12.18 -15.10
C GLN A 264 -12.95 -12.59 -14.82
N LYS A 265 -12.66 -13.16 -13.64
CA LYS A 265 -11.33 -13.70 -13.31
C LYS A 265 -10.87 -14.80 -14.28
N GLN A 266 -11.75 -15.74 -14.63
CA GLN A 266 -11.44 -16.79 -15.61
C GLN A 266 -11.09 -16.22 -17.00
N LYS A 267 -11.76 -15.15 -17.42
CA LYS A 267 -11.47 -14.47 -18.70
C LYS A 267 -10.15 -13.70 -18.68
N LEU A 268 -9.73 -13.20 -17.52
CA LEU A 268 -8.45 -12.50 -17.37
C LEU A 268 -7.26 -13.44 -17.28
N LEU A 269 -7.50 -14.70 -16.93
CA LEU A 269 -6.43 -15.63 -16.60
C LEU A 269 -5.40 -15.87 -17.71
N PRO A 270 -5.80 -16.06 -18.99
CA PRO A 270 -4.85 -16.21 -20.09
C PRO A 270 -3.91 -15.01 -20.25
N PHE A 271 -4.26 -13.85 -19.67
CA PHE A 271 -3.55 -12.58 -19.82
C PHE A 271 -2.76 -12.18 -18.57
N ALA A 272 -2.72 -13.01 -17.52
CA ALA A 272 -2.11 -12.67 -16.23
C ALA A 272 -0.65 -12.21 -16.35
N ASN A 273 0.15 -12.86 -17.21
CA ASN A 273 1.54 -12.46 -17.43
C ASN A 273 1.66 -11.09 -18.07
N THR A 274 0.74 -10.74 -18.96
CA THR A 274 0.76 -9.44 -19.62
C THR A 274 0.26 -8.33 -18.72
N ILE A 275 -0.75 -8.59 -17.88
CA ILE A 275 -1.18 -7.68 -16.82
C ILE A 275 0.00 -7.36 -15.90
N ARG A 276 0.74 -8.39 -15.45
CA ARG A 276 1.96 -8.21 -14.65
C ARG A 276 3.04 -7.41 -15.37
N ARG A 277 3.25 -7.65 -16.67
CA ARG A 277 4.23 -6.89 -17.47
C ARG A 277 3.82 -5.43 -17.61
N LEU A 278 2.56 -5.14 -17.92
CA LEU A 278 2.02 -3.79 -18.07
C LEU A 278 2.03 -3.02 -16.74
N ALA A 279 1.63 -3.66 -15.65
CA ALA A 279 1.69 -3.09 -14.30
C ALA A 279 3.11 -2.73 -13.85
N ARG A 280 4.14 -3.30 -14.48
CA ARG A 280 5.56 -3.03 -14.21
C ARG A 280 6.16 -1.94 -15.11
N VAL A 281 5.39 -1.37 -16.03
CA VAL A 281 5.91 -0.38 -16.98
C VAL A 281 6.02 1.01 -16.37
N ARG A 282 7.15 1.70 -16.66
CA ARG A 282 7.53 2.98 -16.04
C ARG A 282 7.81 4.12 -17.02
N SER A 283 7.64 3.89 -18.32
CA SER A 283 7.76 4.95 -19.32
C SER A 283 6.67 4.84 -20.38
N GLU A 284 6.22 5.98 -20.89
CA GLU A 284 5.19 6.05 -21.94
C GLU A 284 5.59 5.20 -23.16
N GLN A 285 6.84 5.33 -23.60
CA GLN A 285 7.37 4.57 -24.74
C GLN A 285 7.33 3.06 -24.50
N SER A 286 7.68 2.60 -23.29
CA SER A 286 7.62 1.18 -22.94
C SER A 286 6.18 0.69 -22.82
N ALA A 287 5.27 1.54 -22.32
CA ALA A 287 3.86 1.21 -22.17
C ALA A 287 3.24 1.05 -23.54
N ARG A 288 3.42 2.05 -24.40
CA ARG A 288 3.01 2.02 -25.80
C ARG A 288 3.60 0.82 -26.53
N LYS A 289 4.89 0.53 -26.36
CA LYS A 289 5.54 -0.64 -26.97
C LYS A 289 4.92 -1.95 -26.51
N LEU A 290 4.74 -2.16 -25.20
CA LEU A 290 4.14 -3.38 -24.65
C LEU A 290 2.67 -3.53 -25.04
N ILE A 291 1.92 -2.44 -25.13
CA ILE A 291 0.51 -2.41 -25.54
C ILE A 291 0.38 -2.74 -27.04
N LEU A 292 1.31 -2.29 -27.88
CA LEU A 292 1.22 -2.42 -29.34
C LEU A 292 1.95 -3.64 -29.93
N GLN A 293 2.97 -4.20 -29.26
CA GLN A 293 3.84 -5.27 -29.80
C GLN A 293 3.44 -6.70 -29.40
N GLN A 294 2.20 -6.95 -28.98
CA GLN A 294 1.83 -8.29 -28.55
C GLN A 294 1.55 -9.21 -29.74
N PRO A 295 2.13 -10.43 -29.74
CA PRO A 295 1.94 -11.37 -30.83
C PRO A 295 0.47 -11.78 -30.94
N GLN A 296 -0.01 -11.90 -32.19
CA GLN A 296 -1.27 -12.57 -32.47
C GLN A 296 -1.10 -14.05 -32.09
N GLN A 297 -1.59 -14.44 -30.91
CA GLN A 297 -1.91 -15.84 -30.66
C GLN A 297 -3.42 -16.04 -30.77
N GLU A 298 -3.78 -17.21 -31.28
CA GLU A 298 -5.14 -17.69 -31.55
C GLU A 298 -6.05 -17.43 -30.34
N GLY A 299 -6.93 -16.44 -30.44
CA GLY A 299 -7.83 -16.04 -29.35
C GLY A 299 -8.07 -14.54 -29.16
N GLY A 300 -7.32 -13.67 -29.86
CA GLY A 300 -7.66 -12.25 -30.01
C GLY A 300 -6.81 -11.28 -29.17
N SER A 301 -6.81 -10.02 -29.62
CA SER A 301 -6.07 -8.87 -29.06
C SER A 301 -6.25 -8.76 -27.55
N LEU A 302 -5.11 -8.75 -26.86
CA LEU A 302 -4.91 -8.70 -25.41
C LEU A 302 -5.68 -7.63 -24.63
N PHE A 303 -6.19 -6.60 -25.31
CA PHE A 303 -6.88 -5.45 -24.72
C PHE A 303 -8.41 -5.59 -24.72
N ALA A 304 -8.99 -6.44 -25.57
CA ALA A 304 -10.44 -6.54 -25.72
C ALA A 304 -11.17 -7.30 -24.57
N PRO A 305 -10.62 -8.38 -24.01
CA PRO A 305 -11.24 -9.08 -22.88
C PRO A 305 -10.98 -8.41 -21.52
N LEU A 306 -9.95 -7.56 -21.43
CA LEU A 306 -9.52 -6.88 -20.20
C LEU A 306 -10.47 -5.74 -19.79
N LEU A 307 -11.00 -4.98 -20.76
CA LEU A 307 -11.72 -3.73 -20.49
C LEU A 307 -13.22 -3.88 -20.26
N ALA A 308 -13.91 -4.81 -20.93
CA ALA A 308 -15.38 -4.92 -20.81
C ALA A 308 -15.86 -5.24 -19.36
N PRO A 309 -15.17 -6.10 -18.59
CA PRO A 309 -15.47 -6.33 -17.16
C PRO A 309 -15.17 -5.15 -16.25
N ILE A 310 -14.02 -4.51 -16.44
CA ILE A 310 -13.50 -3.46 -15.56
C ILE A 310 -14.25 -2.14 -15.77
N LEU A 311 -14.64 -1.84 -17.00
CA LEU A 311 -15.48 -0.68 -17.33
C LEU A 311 -16.90 -0.81 -16.81
N LEU A 312 -17.44 -2.02 -16.76
CA LEU A 312 -18.77 -2.30 -16.23
C LEU A 312 -18.78 -2.25 -14.69
N GLU A 313 -17.69 -2.69 -14.04
CA GLU A 313 -17.54 -2.65 -12.58
C GLU A 313 -17.20 -1.24 -12.07
N ALA A 314 -16.28 -0.53 -12.73
CA ALA A 314 -15.98 0.87 -12.44
C ALA A 314 -17.22 1.76 -12.64
N ALA A 315 -17.97 1.59 -13.74
CA ALA A 315 -19.21 2.34 -13.96
C ALA A 315 -20.30 2.05 -12.91
N ARG A 316 -20.45 0.80 -12.43
CA ARG A 316 -21.43 0.46 -11.38
C ARG A 316 -21.02 0.97 -10.00
N TYR A 317 -19.75 0.87 -9.65
CA TYR A 317 -19.22 1.36 -8.37
C TYR A 317 -19.31 2.90 -8.26
N LEU A 318 -19.07 3.61 -9.37
CA LEU A 318 -19.17 5.07 -9.43
C LEU A 318 -20.63 5.57 -9.45
N LEU A 319 -21.55 4.86 -10.10
CA LEU A 319 -22.98 5.22 -10.11
C LEU A 319 -23.70 4.88 -8.79
N GLY A 320 -23.19 3.93 -8.00
CA GLY A 320 -23.76 3.55 -6.70
C GLY A 320 -23.34 4.44 -5.52
N ASN A 321 -22.30 5.28 -5.67
CA ASN A 321 -21.80 6.20 -4.65
C ASN A 321 -22.20 7.67 -4.91
N VAL A 322 -23.08 7.92 -5.88
CA VAL A 322 -23.62 9.24 -6.24
C VAL A 322 -25.14 9.33 -5.92
N GLN A 323 -25.67 8.38 -5.14
CA GLN A 323 -26.99 8.46 -4.52
C GLN A 323 -26.88 8.35 -3.01
#